data_AF-A0A944HP40-F1
#
_entry.id   AF-A0A944HP40-F1
#
_cell.length_a   1.000
_cell.length_b   1.000
_cell.length_c   1.000
_cell.angle_alpha   90.00
_cell.angle_beta   90.00
_cell.angle_gamma   90.00
#
_symmetry.space_group_name_H-M   'P 1'
#
loop_
_entity.id
_entity.type
_entity.pdbx_description
1 polymer ?
#
loop_
_entity_poly.entity_id
_entity_poly.type
_entity_poly.pdbx_seq_one_letter_code
_entity_poly.pdbx_strand_id
1 'polypeptide(L)'
;MGEADLKVITDGLRTDAGMWDKQSSAMGEIGRKVDGMRISRLEAGLFQVIYSAYESAINQVSARCGEGEKRMAEVADALVKNAKAYDNHEADTKKHVAGAY
;
A
#
# COMPACT_ATOMS: atom_id res chain seq x y z
N MET A 1 13.90 -25.71 -8.85
CA MET A 1 13.63 -24.41 -9.49
C MET A 1 14.97 -23.82 -9.90
N GLY A 2 15.12 -23.33 -11.13
CA GLY A 2 16.40 -22.78 -11.62
C GLY A 2 16.57 -21.30 -11.24
N GLU A 3 17.81 -20.79 -11.24
CA GLU A 3 18.17 -19.40 -10.93
C GLU A 3 17.37 -18.37 -11.76
N ALA A 4 17.23 -18.62 -13.07
CA ALA A 4 16.45 -17.75 -13.95
C ALA A 4 14.98 -17.67 -13.55
N ASP A 5 14.41 -18.78 -13.09
CA ASP A 5 13.00 -18.87 -12.67
C ASP A 5 12.80 -18.16 -11.33
N LEU A 6 13.75 -18.27 -10.39
CA LEU A 6 13.70 -17.56 -9.11
C LEU A 6 13.78 -16.04 -9.30
N LYS A 7 14.67 -15.57 -10.19
CA LYS A 7 14.79 -14.15 -10.52
C LYS A 7 13.50 -13.60 -11.13
N VAL A 8 12.87 -14.34 -12.03
CA VAL A 8 11.56 -13.95 -12.60
C VAL A 8 10.52 -13.80 -11.49
N ILE A 9 10.47 -14.71 -10.52
CA ILE A 9 9.57 -14.59 -9.37
C ILE A 9 9.91 -13.36 -8.51
N THR A 10 11.18 -13.14 -8.13
CA THR A 10 11.51 -12.01 -7.25
C THR A 10 11.31 -10.67 -7.95
N ASP A 11 11.50 -10.58 -9.25
CA ASP A 11 11.16 -9.40 -10.05
C ASP A 11 9.65 -9.18 -10.18
N GLY A 12 8.86 -10.26 -10.29
CA GLY A 12 7.40 -10.20 -10.20
C GLY A 12 6.92 -9.65 -8.86
N LEU A 13 7.45 -10.18 -7.75
CA LEU A 13 7.13 -9.70 -6.40
C LEU A 13 7.45 -8.22 -6.20
N ARG A 14 8.59 -7.74 -6.72
CA ARG A 14 8.96 -6.32 -6.68
C ARG A 14 8.03 -5.45 -7.52
N THR A 15 7.61 -5.94 -8.69
CA THR A 15 6.67 -5.25 -9.57
C THR A 15 5.32 -5.07 -8.87
N ASP A 16 4.80 -6.14 -8.28
CA ASP A 16 3.55 -6.09 -7.53
C ASP A 16 3.66 -5.19 -6.30
N ALA A 17 4.79 -5.25 -5.58
CA ALA A 17 5.03 -4.34 -4.45
C ALA A 17 4.98 -2.87 -4.87
N GLY A 18 5.63 -2.52 -5.98
CA GLY A 18 5.61 -1.16 -6.53
C GLY A 18 4.21 -0.73 -6.98
N MET A 19 3.38 -1.65 -7.45
CA MET A 19 1.96 -1.36 -7.74
C MET A 19 1.19 -1.06 -6.46
N TRP A 20 1.31 -1.90 -5.42
CA TRP A 20 0.63 -1.70 -4.15
C TRP A 20 1.05 -0.40 -3.45
N ASP A 21 2.33 -0.04 -3.50
CA ASP A 21 2.83 1.23 -2.95
C ASP A 21 2.26 2.47 -3.67
N LYS A 22 2.17 2.41 -5.00
CA LYS A 22 1.50 3.47 -5.79
C LYS A 22 0.03 3.61 -5.44
N GLN A 23 -0.69 2.49 -5.28
CA GLN A 23 -2.11 2.51 -4.91
C GLN A 23 -2.31 3.02 -3.47
N SER A 24 -1.41 2.66 -2.55
CA SER A 24 -1.36 3.21 -1.20
C SER A 24 -1.29 4.74 -1.22
N SER A 25 -0.31 5.27 -1.95
CA SER A 25 -0.11 6.72 -2.10
C SER A 25 -1.36 7.41 -2.71
N ALA A 26 -1.93 6.82 -3.76
CA ALA A 26 -3.15 7.34 -4.38
C ALA A 26 -4.34 7.37 -3.40
N MET A 27 -4.49 6.33 -2.58
CA MET A 27 -5.55 6.28 -1.57
C MET A 27 -5.37 7.37 -0.51
N GLY A 28 -4.14 7.58 -0.03
CA GLY A 28 -3.82 8.67 0.90
C GLY A 28 -4.11 10.05 0.30
N GLU A 29 -3.82 10.26 -0.98
CA GLU A 29 -4.17 11.49 -1.69
C GLU A 29 -5.67 11.72 -1.79
N ILE A 30 -6.44 10.68 -2.11
CA ILE A 30 -7.90 10.76 -2.15
C ILE A 30 -8.44 11.11 -0.76
N GLY A 31 -7.95 10.45 0.30
CA GLY A 31 -8.35 10.75 1.66
C GLY A 31 -8.11 12.23 2.03
N ARG A 32 -6.91 12.75 1.74
CA ARG A 32 -6.58 14.17 1.95
C ARG A 32 -7.47 15.12 1.16
N LYS A 33 -7.79 14.80 -0.09
CA LYS A 33 -8.70 15.62 -0.91
C LYS A 33 -10.11 15.65 -0.33
N VAL A 34 -10.62 14.49 0.12
CA VAL A 34 -11.94 14.37 0.75
C VAL A 34 -12.00 15.13 2.07
N ASP A 35 -10.98 15.01 2.92
CA ASP A 35 -10.89 15.80 4.15
C ASP A 35 -10.84 17.30 3.87
N GLY A 36 -10.19 17.71 2.79
CA GLY A 36 -10.16 19.10 2.32
C GLY A 36 -11.51 19.65 1.85
N MET A 37 -12.51 18.80 1.60
CA MET A 37 -13.87 19.22 1.26
C MET A 37 -14.70 19.61 2.48
N ARG A 38 -14.15 19.46 3.69
CA ARG A 38 -14.83 19.77 4.95
C ARG A 38 -15.09 21.27 5.07
N ILE A 39 -16.36 21.62 5.23
CA ILE A 39 -16.80 22.98 5.54
C ILE A 39 -17.05 23.11 7.05
N SER A 40 -17.01 24.33 7.57
CA SER A 40 -17.39 24.64 8.94
C SER A 40 -18.91 24.71 9.10
N ARG A 41 -19.38 24.54 10.34
CA ARG A 41 -20.80 24.74 10.67
C ARG A 41 -21.30 26.14 10.36
N LEU A 42 -20.41 27.15 10.44
CA LEU A 42 -20.75 28.53 10.11
C LEU A 42 -20.99 28.69 8.61
N GLU A 43 -20.13 28.11 7.77
CA GLU A 43 -20.30 28.10 6.31
C GLU A 43 -21.56 27.35 5.87
N ALA A 44 -21.97 26.32 6.62
CA ALA A 44 -23.18 25.56 6.34
C ALA A 44 -24.50 26.29 6.67
N GLY A 45 -24.45 27.29 7.57
CA GLY A 45 -25.60 28.14 7.92
C GLY A 45 -26.87 27.36 8.26
N LEU A 46 -27.97 27.63 7.54
CA LEU A 46 -29.28 27.00 7.78
C LEU A 46 -29.37 25.52 7.36
N PHE A 47 -28.37 24.99 6.64
CA PHE A 47 -28.39 23.62 6.11
C PHE A 47 -27.78 22.58 7.06
N GLN A 48 -27.96 22.75 8.38
CA GLN A 48 -27.32 21.90 9.42
C GLN A 48 -27.59 20.39 9.28
N VAL A 49 -28.79 20.02 8.81
CA VAL A 49 -29.15 18.59 8.60
C VAL A 49 -28.34 17.99 7.45
N ILE A 50 -28.23 18.71 6.32
CA ILE A 50 -27.43 18.29 5.16
C ILE A 50 -25.94 18.28 5.52
N TYR A 51 -25.49 19.29 6.26
CA TYR A 51 -24.13 19.38 6.79
C TYR A 51 -23.74 18.14 7.60
N SER A 52 -24.63 17.65 8.48
CA SER A 52 -24.34 16.47 9.31
C SER A 52 -24.14 15.20 8.46
N ALA A 53 -24.99 15.00 7.45
CA ALA A 53 -24.87 13.88 6.52
C ALA A 53 -23.59 14.00 5.66
N TYR A 54 -23.28 15.21 5.20
CA TYR A 54 -22.08 15.52 4.44
C TYR A 54 -20.80 15.27 5.26
N GLU A 55 -20.75 15.74 6.50
CA GLU A 55 -19.64 15.52 7.42
C GLU A 55 -19.44 14.01 7.69
N SER A 56 -20.52 13.28 7.90
CA SER A 56 -20.48 11.83 8.08
C SER A 56 -19.91 11.11 6.85
N ALA A 57 -20.29 11.53 5.64
CA ALA A 57 -19.77 10.97 4.40
C ALA A 57 -18.26 11.25 4.25
N ILE A 58 -17.82 12.48 4.52
CA ILE A 58 -16.39 12.84 4.53
C ILE A 58 -15.63 11.92 5.49
N ASN A 59 -16.08 11.81 6.74
CA ASN A 59 -15.42 11.00 7.75
C ASN A 59 -15.31 9.52 7.35
N GLN A 60 -16.38 8.96 6.79
CA GLN A 60 -16.39 7.56 6.36
C GLN A 60 -15.42 7.32 5.21
N VAL A 61 -15.43 8.19 4.21
CA VAL A 61 -14.57 8.04 3.04
C VAL A 61 -13.11 8.28 3.42
N SER A 62 -12.79 9.33 4.17
CA SER A 62 -11.40 9.59 4.57
C SER A 62 -10.85 8.52 5.50
N ALA A 63 -11.64 7.99 6.43
CA ALA A 63 -11.24 6.86 7.27
C ALA A 63 -10.95 5.61 6.45
N ARG A 64 -11.79 5.28 5.45
CA ARG A 64 -11.56 4.14 4.56
C ARG A 64 -10.36 4.34 3.65
N CYS A 65 -10.10 5.57 3.21
CA CYS A 65 -8.88 5.91 2.50
C CYS A 65 -7.65 5.68 3.36
N GLY A 66 -7.63 6.14 4.62
CA GLY A 66 -6.51 5.90 5.54
C GLY A 66 -6.28 4.41 5.85
N GLU A 67 -7.35 3.63 6.01
CA GLU A 67 -7.24 2.18 6.15
C GLU A 67 -6.65 1.53 4.88
N GLY A 68 -7.13 1.94 3.71
CA GLY A 68 -6.66 1.46 2.42
C GLY A 68 -5.18 1.76 2.20
N GLU A 69 -4.75 3.00 2.41
CA GLU A 69 -3.34 3.43 2.35
C GLU A 69 -2.47 2.52 3.24
N LYS A 70 -2.82 2.37 4.51
CA LYS A 70 -2.07 1.53 5.44
C LYS A 70 -1.98 0.07 4.98
N ARG A 71 -3.10 -0.55 4.62
CA ARG A 71 -3.13 -1.97 4.24
C ARG A 71 -2.40 -2.24 2.93
N MET A 72 -2.47 -1.32 1.97
CA MET A 72 -1.75 -1.44 0.70
C MET A 72 -0.23 -1.32 0.92
N ALA A 73 0.21 -0.40 1.79
CA ALA A 73 1.62 -0.31 2.18
C ALA A 73 2.12 -1.60 2.87
N GLU A 74 1.32 -2.18 3.77
CA GLU A 74 1.65 -3.45 4.43
C GLU A 74 1.83 -4.60 3.43
N VAL A 75 1.00 -4.65 2.37
CA VAL A 75 1.15 -5.65 1.29
C VAL A 75 2.43 -5.41 0.50
N ALA A 76 2.72 -4.16 0.11
CA ALA A 76 3.96 -3.82 -0.60
C ALA A 76 5.20 -4.24 0.21
N ASP A 77 5.22 -3.93 1.51
CA ASP A 77 6.31 -4.31 2.42
C ASP A 77 6.48 -5.83 2.52
N ALA A 78 5.38 -6.58 2.61
CA ALA A 78 5.42 -8.04 2.67
C ALA A 78 6.02 -8.65 1.40
N LEU A 79 5.62 -8.13 0.22
CA LEU A 79 6.16 -8.58 -1.07
C LEU A 79 7.65 -8.28 -1.20
N VAL A 80 8.11 -7.09 -0.80
CA VAL A 80 9.54 -6.74 -0.79
C VAL A 80 10.32 -7.64 0.16
N LYS A 81 9.79 -7.93 1.36
CA LYS A 81 10.43 -8.83 2.31
C LYS A 81 10.56 -10.24 1.74
N ASN A 82 9.52 -10.75 1.09
CA ASN A 82 9.53 -12.07 0.46
C ASN A 82 10.55 -12.15 -0.67
N ALA A 83 10.60 -11.14 -1.57
CA ALA A 83 11.59 -11.09 -2.64
C ALA A 83 13.02 -11.15 -2.09
N LYS A 84 13.32 -10.36 -1.06
CA LYS A 84 14.64 -10.36 -0.39
C LYS A 84 14.96 -11.70 0.26
N ALA A 85 13.98 -12.36 0.89
CA ALA A 85 14.19 -13.67 1.51
C ALA A 85 14.57 -14.73 0.47
N TYR A 86 13.92 -14.72 -0.71
CA TYR A 86 14.25 -15.62 -1.81
C TYR A 86 15.67 -15.38 -2.35
N ASP A 87 16.06 -14.12 -2.60
CA ASP A 87 17.41 -13.83 -3.09
C ASP A 87 18.50 -14.23 -2.08
N ASN A 88 18.27 -13.99 -0.79
CA ASN A 88 19.22 -14.35 0.26
C ASN A 88 19.38 -15.88 0.35
N HIS A 89 18.27 -16.62 0.28
CA HIS A 89 18.30 -18.08 0.29
C HIS A 89 19.06 -18.64 -0.92
N GLU A 90 18.92 -18.02 -2.10
CA GLU A 90 19.70 -18.38 -3.28
C GLU A 90 21.20 -18.12 -3.07
N ALA A 91 21.55 -16.94 -2.58
CA ALA A 91 22.95 -16.57 -2.34
C ALA A 91 23.64 -17.51 -1.34
N ASP A 92 22.96 -17.89 -0.27
CA ASP A 92 23.52 -18.81 0.72
C ASP A 92 23.62 -20.24 0.19
N THR A 93 22.62 -20.72 -0.56
CA THR A 93 22.68 -22.03 -1.22
C THR A 93 23.89 -22.12 -2.16
N LYS A 94 24.13 -21.06 -2.96
CA LYS A 94 25.29 -20.99 -3.87
C LYS A 94 26.62 -21.06 -3.13
N LYS A 95 26.77 -20.36 -1.99
CA LYS A 95 27.99 -20.43 -1.16
C LYS A 95 28.26 -21.84 -0.65
N HIS A 96 27.22 -22.53 -0.17
CA HIS A 96 27.37 -23.89 0.35
C HIS A 96 27.72 -24.91 -0.73
N VAL A 97 27.12 -24.81 -1.92
CA VAL A 97 27.43 -25.70 -3.05
C VAL A 97 28.84 -25.44 -3.59
N ALA A 98 29.28 -24.18 -3.66
CA ALA A 98 30.63 -23.83 -4.12
C ALA A 98 31.74 -24.25 -3.13
N GLY A 99 31.43 -24.39 -1.84
CA GLY A 99 32.38 -24.88 -0.84
C GLY A 99 32.37 -26.41 -0.64
N ALA A 100 31.52 -27.14 -1.35
CA ALA A 100 31.37 -28.59 -1.24
C ALA A 100 32.19 -29.39 -2.27
N TYR A 101 32.91 -28.69 -3.16
CA TYR A 101 33.84 -29.25 -4.17
C TYR A 101 35.18 -28.50 -4.09
#